data_AF-A0AAU3N4I7-F1
#
_entry.id   AF-A0AAU3N4I7-F1
#
_cell.length_a   1.000
_cell.length_b   1.000
_cell.length_c   1.000
_cell.angle_alpha   90.00
_cell.angle_beta   90.00
_cell.angle_gamma   90.00
#
_symmetry.space_group_name_H-M   'P 1'
#
loop_
_entity.id
_entity.type
_entity.pdbx_description
1 polymer ?
#
loop_
_entity_poly.entity_id
_entity_poly.type
_entity_poly.pdbx_seq_one_letter_code
_entity_poly.pdbx_strand_id
1 'polypeptide(L)' 'MPSVPGYYEAVSHSGITLGPVIGRLLASEILSGKRDEMLADFRPERFPQ' A
#
# COMPACT_ATOMS: atom_id res chain seq x y z
N MET A 1 -7.13 1.52 6.86
CA MET A 1 -7.97 1.46 8.07
C MET A 1 -8.37 0.02 8.35
N PRO A 2 -7.83 -0.63 9.39
CA PRO A 2 -8.10 -2.05 9.68
C PRO A 2 -9.60 -2.39 9.85
N SER A 3 -10.41 -1.38 10.18
CA SER A 3 -11.86 -1.49 10.35
C SER A 3 -12.68 -1.52 9.06
N VAL A 4 -12.07 -1.29 7.88
CA VAL A 4 -12.78 -1.22 6.59
C VAL A 4 -12.28 -2.33 5.66
N PRO A 5 -13.04 -3.43 5.49
CA PRO A 5 -12.68 -4.52 4.59
C PRO A 5 -12.46 -4.02 3.16
N GLY A 6 -11.37 -4.46 2.53
CA GLY A 6 -11.05 -4.13 1.14
C GLY A 6 -10.55 -2.70 0.90
N TYR A 7 -10.27 -1.92 1.94
CA TYR A 7 -9.70 -0.57 1.80
C TYR A 7 -8.19 -0.61 1.52
N TYR A 8 -7.76 0.11 0.48
CA TYR A 8 -6.37 0.33 0.12
C TYR A 8 -6.09 1.83 0.01
N GLU A 9 -4.91 2.25 0.44
CA GLU A 9 -4.48 3.65 0.38
C GLU A 9 -2.97 3.72 0.14
N ALA A 10 -2.56 4.64 -0.72
CA ALA A 10 -1.18 5.07 -0.84
C ALA A 10 -1.12 6.58 -0.68
N VAL A 11 -0.47 7.03 0.40
CA VAL A 11 -0.18 8.44 0.66
C VAL A 11 1.32 8.65 0.52
N SER A 12 1.71 9.64 -0.27
CA SER A 12 3.11 9.99 -0.46
C SER A 12 3.26 11.48 -0.71
N HIS A 13 4.26 12.09 -0.08
CA HIS A 13 4.70 13.43 -0.43
C HIS A 13 5.53 13.36 -1.72
N SER A 14 5.23 14.20 -2.70
CA SER A 14 5.92 14.20 -4.01
C SER A 14 5.84 12.85 -4.76
N GLY A 15 4.67 12.20 -4.73
CA GLY A 15 4.48 10.84 -5.26
C GLY A 15 4.62 10.65 -6.78
N ILE A 16 4.92 11.68 -7.58
CA ILE A 16 5.04 11.57 -9.05
C ILE A 16 6.08 10.51 -9.46
N THR A 17 7.27 10.53 -8.84
CA THR A 17 8.37 9.64 -9.22
C THR A 17 8.04 8.17 -8.97
N LEU A 18 7.37 7.86 -7.86
CA LEU A 18 7.06 6.48 -7.45
C LEU A 18 5.62 6.04 -7.76
N GLY A 19 4.77 6.94 -8.24
CA GLY A 19 3.37 6.66 -8.54
C GLY A 19 3.17 5.43 -9.43
N PRO A 20 3.91 5.27 -10.54
CA PRO A 20 3.79 4.09 -11.41
C PRO A 20 4.10 2.77 -10.70
N VAL A 21 5.17 2.71 -9.89
CA VAL A 21 5.54 1.48 -9.18
C VAL A 21 4.57 1.19 -8.02
N ILE A 22 4.20 2.21 -7.24
CA ILE A 22 3.22 2.07 -6.15
C ILE A 22 1.87 1.58 -6.70
N GLY A 23 1.40 2.18 -7.81
CA GLY A 23 0.14 1.78 -8.45
C GLY A 23 0.16 0.34 -8.95
N ARG A 24 1.28 -0.08 -9.56
CA ARG A 24 1.45 -1.47 -10.02
C ARG A 24 1.43 -2.46 -8.86
N LEU A 25 2.14 -2.16 -7.77
CA LEU A 25 2.19 -3.02 -6.59
C LEU A 25 0.80 -3.13 -5.96
N LEU A 26 0.11 -2.01 -5.72
CA LEU A 26 -1.25 -2.02 -5.18
C LEU A 26 -2.23 -2.79 -6.06
N ALA A 27 -2.19 -2.59 -7.39
CA ALA A 27 -3.04 -3.34 -8.30
C ALA A 27 -2.81 -4.86 -8.18
N SER A 28 -1.56 -5.30 -8.02
CA SER A 28 -1.22 -6.70 -7.77
C SER A 28 -1.81 -7.21 -6.45
N GLU A 29 -1.70 -6.45 -5.35
CA GLU A 29 -2.27 -6.84 -4.06
C GLU A 29 -3.79 -6.94 -4.12
N ILE A 30 -4.44 -5.97 -4.76
CA ILE A 30 -5.90 -5.91 -4.90
C ILE A 30 -6.40 -7.11 -5.68
N LEU A 31 -5.77 -7.46 -6.80
CA LEU A 31 -6.21 -8.58 -7.66
C LEU A 31 -5.86 -9.95 -7.08
N SER A 32 -4.70 -10.08 -6.43
CA SER A 32 -4.21 -11.38 -5.95
C SER A 32 -4.57 -11.67 -4.49
N GLY A 33 -4.92 -10.65 -3.70
CA GLY A 33 -5.06 -10.74 -2.25
C GLY A 33 -3.75 -10.97 -1.50
N LYS A 34 -2.60 -10.96 -2.19
CA LYS A 34 -1.28 -11.22 -1.60
C LYS A 34 -0.54 -9.91 -1.37
N ARG A 35 -0.02 -9.74 -0.15
CA ARG A 35 0.81 -8.58 0.19
C ARG A 35 2.22 -8.73 -0.40
N ASP A 36 2.72 -7.65 -0.96
CA ASP A 36 4.07 -7.51 -1.49
C ASP A 36 5.03 -7.09 -0.38
N GLU A 37 6.18 -7.75 -0.32
CA GLU A 37 7.22 -7.52 0.69
C GLU A 37 7.87 -6.14 0.55
N MET A 38 7.92 -5.57 -0.65
CA MET A 38 8.49 -4.25 -0.90
C MET A 38 7.72 -3.14 -0.17
N LEU A 39 6.44 -3.37 0.14
CA LEU A 39 5.58 -2.43 0.85
C LEU A 39 5.57 -2.63 2.37
N ALA A 40 6.24 -3.66 2.90
CA ALA A 40 6.17 -4.05 4.32
C ALA A 40 6.51 -2.90 5.27
N ASP A 41 7.61 -2.18 4.99
CA ASP A 41 8.08 -1.07 5.84
C ASP A 41 7.24 0.21 5.69
N PHE A 42 6.34 0.27 4.71
CA PHE A 42 5.50 1.43 4.44
C PHE A 42 4.06 1.26 4.90
N ARG A 43 3.75 0.14 5.57
CA ARG A 43 2.42 -0.13 6.11
C ARG A 43 2.09 0.75 7.31
N PRO A 44 0.82 1.14 7.51
CA PRO A 44 0.39 1.89 8.70
C PRO A 44 0.69 1.15 10.02
N GLU A 45 0.66 -0.19 10.01
CA GLU A 45 0.92 -1.05 11.17
C GLU A 45 2.35 -0.91 11.75
N ARG A 46 3.27 -0.22 11.05
CA ARG A 46 4.61 0.09 11.57
C ARG A 46 4.60 1.07 12.74
N PHE A 47 3.52 1.83 12.90
CA PHE A 47 3.37 2.78 14.01
C PHE A 47 2.61 2.13 15.15
N PRO A 48 3.02 2.37 16.42
CA PRO A 48 2.25 1.93 17.57
C PRO A 48 0.88 2.63 17.58
N GLN A 49 -0.13 1.91 18.07
CA GLN A 49 -1.47 2.47 18.30
C GLN A 49 -1.54 3.28 19.58
#